data_AF-A0A848EQ71-F1
#
_entry.id   AF-A0A848EQ71-F1
#
_cell.length_a   1.000
_cell.length_b   1.000
_cell.length_c   1.000
_cell.angle_alpha   90.00
_cell.angle_beta   90.00
_cell.angle_gamma   90.00
#
_symmetry.space_group_name_H-M   'P 1'
#
loop_
_entity.id
_entity.type
_entity.pdbx_description
1 polymer ?
#
loop_
_entity_poly.entity_id
_entity_poly.type
_entity_poly.pdbx_seq_one_letter_code
_entity_poly.pdbx_strand_id
1 'polypeptide(L)'
;MNIGIDFDRVVFDTDRFNEYLKDETGLHHVEEDLYDENGCYSPKKHAEACGVETEAIYSAMDDLNRFLYNDVDKLKDLKPEHSLVLVTRGQEKFQKQKVKASGIQRLFDQLTVVQGSSKDIANIEYLVDDRKQEIEAVDVPGMVFKREENTISDLIERIGDK
;
A
#
# COMPACT_ATOMS: atom_id res chain seq x y z
N MET A 1 -18.22 9.16 6.11
CA MET A 1 -17.78 8.81 4.73
C MET A 1 -16.91 7.56 4.77
N ASN A 2 -16.86 6.79 3.69
CA ASN A 2 -15.92 5.71 3.50
C ASN A 2 -14.67 6.22 2.77
N ILE A 3 -13.54 6.24 3.46
CA ILE A 3 -12.27 6.78 2.95
C ILE A 3 -11.37 5.62 2.55
N GLY A 4 -11.09 5.51 1.25
CA GLY A 4 -10.09 4.61 0.70
C GLY A 4 -8.70 5.21 0.88
N ILE A 5 -7.78 4.47 1.50
CA ILE A 5 -6.40 4.91 1.73
C ILE A 5 -5.48 3.88 1.08
N ASP A 6 -4.58 4.34 0.22
CA ASP A 6 -3.55 3.46 -0.33
C ASP A 6 -2.57 2.97 0.72
N PHE A 7 -1.99 1.81 0.47
CA PHE A 7 -1.02 1.22 1.37
C PHE A 7 0.40 1.72 1.08
N ASP A 8 0.86 1.50 -0.15
CA ASP A 8 2.23 1.75 -0.56
C ASP A 8 2.51 3.25 -0.66
N ARG A 9 3.62 3.70 -0.09
CA ARG A 9 4.03 5.12 -0.04
C ARG A 9 3.05 6.09 0.62
N VAL A 10 1.87 5.64 1.07
CA VAL A 10 0.92 6.44 1.86
C VAL A 10 1.00 6.07 3.33
N VAL A 11 0.81 4.81 3.72
CA VAL A 11 0.98 4.38 5.13
C VAL A 11 2.23 3.52 5.35
N PHE A 12 2.82 3.00 4.27
CA PHE A 12 3.98 2.12 4.30
C PHE A 12 5.12 2.68 3.45
N ASP A 13 6.32 2.73 4.02
CA ASP A 13 7.58 3.14 3.39
C ASP A 13 8.09 2.02 2.48
N THR A 14 7.49 1.93 1.31
CA THR A 14 7.78 0.90 0.31
C THR A 14 9.21 0.96 -0.21
N ASP A 15 9.80 2.15 -0.26
CA ASP A 15 11.15 2.34 -0.77
C ASP A 15 12.18 1.74 0.19
N ARG A 16 12.07 2.06 1.48
CA ARG A 16 12.94 1.46 2.49
C ARG A 16 12.70 -0.04 2.66
N PHE A 17 11.46 -0.49 2.49
CA PHE A 17 11.15 -1.93 2.47
C PHE A 17 11.81 -2.65 1.30
N ASN A 18 11.84 -2.05 0.11
CA ASN A 18 12.47 -2.65 -1.07
C ASN A 18 13.99 -2.77 -0.90
N GLU A 19 14.65 -1.77 -0.30
CA GLU A 19 16.07 -1.85 0.05
C GLU A 19 16.33 -2.98 1.06
N TYR A 20 15.55 -3.02 2.13
CA TYR A 20 15.63 -4.10 3.12
C TYR A 20 15.45 -5.49 2.51
N LEU A 21 14.45 -5.67 1.63
CA LEU A 21 14.25 -6.96 0.97
C LEU A 21 15.47 -7.39 0.17
N LYS A 22 16.11 -6.46 -0.56
CA LYS A 22 17.32 -6.75 -1.34
C LYS A 22 18.45 -7.23 -0.42
N ASP A 23 18.66 -6.52 0.69
CA ASP A 23 19.74 -6.84 1.64
C ASP A 23 19.52 -8.21 2.33
N GLU A 24 18.29 -8.53 2.72
CA GLU A 24 18.00 -9.79 3.42
C GLU A 24 17.95 -11.03 2.52
N THR A 25 17.53 -10.86 1.27
CA THR A 25 17.21 -11.99 0.38
C THR A 25 18.20 -12.17 -0.76
N GLY A 26 19.04 -11.16 -1.04
CA GLY A 26 19.96 -11.16 -2.19
C GLY A 26 19.29 -10.77 -3.50
N LEU A 27 18.05 -10.26 -3.46
CA LEU A 27 17.41 -9.67 -4.64
C LEU A 27 18.24 -8.48 -5.15
N HIS A 28 18.31 -8.33 -6.47
CA HIS A 28 19.02 -7.23 -7.11
C HIS A 28 18.25 -6.75 -8.33
N HIS A 29 18.63 -5.59 -8.86
CA HIS A 29 18.02 -5.08 -10.09
C HIS A 29 18.28 -6.06 -11.24
N VAL A 30 17.22 -6.37 -11.99
CA VAL A 30 17.24 -7.24 -13.16
C VAL A 30 16.50 -6.57 -14.30
N GLU A 31 16.85 -6.90 -15.54
CA GLU A 31 16.27 -6.28 -16.74
C GLU A 31 14.98 -6.98 -17.20
N GLU A 32 14.72 -8.17 -16.66
CA GLU A 32 13.54 -8.99 -16.91
C GLU A 32 12.24 -8.33 -16.45
N ASP A 33 11.15 -8.64 -17.16
CA ASP A 33 9.81 -8.23 -16.75
C ASP A 33 9.36 -8.99 -15.49
N LEU A 34 9.34 -8.28 -14.37
CA LEU A 34 8.96 -8.79 -13.06
C LEU A 34 7.46 -8.70 -12.77
N TYR A 35 6.64 -8.26 -13.71
CA TYR A 35 5.20 -8.10 -13.51
C TYR A 35 4.42 -9.37 -13.90
N ASP A 36 3.34 -9.68 -13.17
CA ASP A 36 2.40 -10.74 -13.53
C ASP A 36 1.45 -10.32 -14.67
N GLU A 37 0.58 -11.22 -15.11
CA GLU A 37 -0.41 -10.96 -16.17
C GLU A 37 -1.39 -9.82 -15.85
N ASN A 38 -1.47 -9.39 -14.58
CA ASN A 38 -2.30 -8.28 -14.11
C ASN A 38 -1.49 -6.99 -13.92
N GLY A 39 -0.23 -6.95 -14.38
CA GLY A 39 0.66 -5.80 -14.24
C GLY A 39 1.12 -5.54 -12.80
N CYS A 40 1.04 -6.54 -11.92
CA CYS A 40 1.47 -6.42 -10.53
C CYS A 40 2.86 -7.05 -10.34
N TYR A 41 3.69 -6.45 -9.48
CA TYR A 41 5.01 -7.01 -9.16
C TYR A 41 4.87 -8.46 -8.65
N SER A 42 5.66 -9.37 -9.23
CA SER A 42 5.69 -10.79 -8.90
C SER A 42 6.96 -11.15 -8.12
N PRO A 43 6.85 -11.41 -6.80
CA PRO A 43 7.98 -11.88 -5.99
C PRO A 43 8.60 -13.16 -6.55
N LYS A 44 7.77 -14.04 -7.14
CA LYS A 44 8.23 -15.30 -7.74
C LYS A 44 9.14 -15.05 -8.94
N LYS A 45 8.72 -14.20 -9.88
CA LYS A 45 9.53 -13.87 -11.06
C LYS A 45 10.85 -13.21 -10.65
N HIS A 46 10.81 -12.30 -9.66
CA HIS A 46 12.01 -11.62 -9.19
C HIS A 46 12.98 -12.59 -8.50
N ALA A 47 12.46 -13.50 -7.67
CA ALA A 47 13.25 -14.55 -7.04
C ALA A 47 13.90 -15.46 -8.10
N GLU A 48 13.13 -15.92 -9.09
CA GLU A 48 13.62 -16.74 -10.20
C GLU A 48 14.74 -16.03 -10.99
N ALA A 49 14.55 -14.74 -11.32
CA ALA A 49 15.54 -13.95 -12.03
C ALA A 49 16.84 -13.75 -11.22
N CYS A 50 16.74 -13.66 -9.88
CA CYS A 50 17.89 -13.50 -9.00
C CYS A 50 18.53 -14.83 -8.58
N GLY A 51 17.95 -15.99 -8.95
CA GLY A 51 18.39 -17.29 -8.44
C GLY A 51 18.16 -17.49 -6.94
N VAL A 52 17.12 -16.85 -6.39
CA VAL A 52 16.75 -16.88 -4.97
C VAL A 52 15.48 -17.72 -4.79
N GLU A 53 15.34 -18.38 -3.65
CA GLU A 53 14.11 -19.09 -3.29
C GLU A 53 12.99 -18.08 -2.97
N THR A 54 11.82 -18.24 -3.59
CA THR A 54 10.67 -17.33 -3.35
C THR A 54 10.27 -17.27 -1.88
N GLU A 55 10.40 -18.39 -1.14
CA GLU A 55 10.09 -18.43 0.30
C GLU A 55 11.00 -17.53 1.13
N ALA A 56 12.26 -17.27 0.70
CA ALA A 56 13.14 -16.34 1.39
C ALA A 56 12.55 -14.92 1.44
N ILE A 57 11.86 -14.50 0.37
CA ILE A 57 11.15 -13.22 0.33
C ILE A 57 10.03 -13.20 1.37
N TYR A 58 9.20 -14.24 1.43
CA TYR A 58 8.09 -14.30 2.38
C TYR A 58 8.58 -14.39 3.83
N SER A 59 9.68 -15.10 4.10
CA SER A 59 10.30 -15.16 5.43
C SER A 59 10.88 -13.82 5.87
N ALA A 60 11.45 -13.03 4.96
CA ALA A 60 11.94 -11.69 5.27
C ALA A 60 10.82 -10.72 5.68
N MET A 61 9.55 -11.08 5.45
CA MET A 61 8.37 -10.25 5.72
C MET A 61 7.73 -10.49 7.09
N ASP A 62 8.39 -11.11 8.06
CA ASP A 62 7.75 -11.47 9.34
C ASP A 62 7.46 -10.26 10.26
N ASP A 63 8.30 -9.22 10.25
CA ASP A 63 8.07 -7.96 10.97
C ASP A 63 8.31 -6.75 10.05
N LEU A 64 7.20 -6.15 9.63
CA LEU A 64 7.22 -4.98 8.77
C LEU A 64 6.66 -3.73 9.45
N ASN A 65 6.41 -3.77 10.77
CA ASN A 65 5.85 -2.63 11.49
C ASN A 65 6.78 -1.42 11.41
N ARG A 66 8.09 -1.66 11.44
CA ARG A 66 9.12 -0.62 11.30
C ARG A 66 8.93 0.23 10.04
N PHE A 67 8.41 -0.32 8.94
CA PHE A 67 8.22 0.38 7.67
C PHE A 67 6.93 1.19 7.61
N LEU A 68 6.13 1.25 8.68
CA LEU A 68 5.05 2.22 8.75
C LEU A 68 5.60 3.62 9.00
N TYR A 69 4.98 4.62 8.37
CA TYR A 69 5.26 6.01 8.72
C TYR A 69 4.82 6.29 10.17
N ASN A 70 5.54 7.17 10.86
CA ASN A 70 5.37 7.41 12.30
C ASN A 70 4.01 8.03 12.69
N ASP A 71 3.30 8.64 11.75
CA ASP A 71 2.05 9.37 11.97
C ASP A 71 0.79 8.60 11.57
N VAL A 72 0.92 7.36 11.08
CA VAL A 72 -0.22 6.56 10.58
C VAL A 72 -1.30 6.31 11.65
N ASP A 73 -0.90 6.30 12.92
CA ASP A 73 -1.84 6.08 14.02
C ASP A 73 -2.82 7.24 14.22
N LYS A 74 -2.53 8.43 13.69
CA LYS A 74 -3.46 9.56 13.66
C LYS A 74 -4.71 9.28 12.82
N LEU A 75 -4.69 8.29 11.93
CA LEU A 75 -5.89 7.87 11.20
C LEU A 75 -7.04 7.46 12.14
N LYS A 76 -6.74 7.07 13.39
CA LYS A 76 -7.76 6.80 14.41
C LYS A 76 -8.69 8.00 14.66
N ASP A 77 -8.20 9.22 14.44
CA ASP A 77 -8.95 10.45 14.67
C ASP A 77 -10.11 10.62 13.68
N LEU A 78 -10.06 9.95 12.52
CA LEU A 78 -11.15 9.93 11.53
C LEU A 78 -12.23 8.88 11.86
N LYS A 79 -11.91 7.84 12.65
CA LYS A 79 -12.81 6.72 12.90
C LYS A 79 -14.14 7.04 13.61
N PRO A 80 -14.27 8.10 14.44
CA PRO A 80 -15.55 8.45 15.03
C PRO A 80 -16.64 8.81 14.00
N GLU A 81 -16.26 9.33 12.83
CA GLU A 81 -17.19 9.88 11.83
C GLU A 81 -17.04 9.25 10.43
N HIS A 82 -15.96 8.50 10.21
CA HIS A 82 -15.62 7.91 8.93
C HIS A 82 -15.27 6.43 9.08
N SER A 83 -15.56 5.65 8.03
CA SER A 83 -15.01 4.30 7.89
C SER A 83 -13.75 4.37 7.07
N LEU A 84 -12.72 3.61 7.47
CA LEU A 84 -11.45 3.56 6.78
C LEU A 84 -11.29 2.23 6.05
N VAL A 85 -11.05 2.30 4.74
CA VAL A 85 -10.81 1.15 3.86
C VAL A 85 -9.36 1.21 3.38
N LEU A 86 -8.58 0.17 3.65
CA LEU A 86 -7.24 0.03 3.10
C LEU A 86 -7.36 -0.52 1.68
N VAL A 87 -6.90 0.24 0.69
CA VAL A 87 -7.07 -0.10 -0.73
C VAL A 87 -5.75 -0.08 -1.45
N THR A 88 -5.24 -1.26 -1.78
CA THR A 88 -3.91 -1.38 -2.39
C THR A 88 -3.94 -2.16 -3.70
N ARG A 89 -3.04 -1.80 -4.62
CA ARG A 89 -2.81 -2.56 -5.85
C ARG A 89 -1.60 -3.46 -5.66
N GLY A 90 -1.71 -4.71 -6.09
CA GLY A 90 -0.55 -5.60 -6.15
C GLY A 90 -0.94 -7.06 -6.10
N GLN A 91 0.07 -7.92 -6.17
CA GLN A 91 -0.14 -9.35 -6.09
C GLN A 91 -0.78 -9.71 -4.74
N GLU A 92 -1.92 -10.42 -4.78
CA GLU A 92 -2.81 -10.56 -3.61
C GLU A 92 -2.11 -11.18 -2.38
N LYS A 93 -1.41 -12.30 -2.57
CA LYS A 93 -0.68 -12.99 -1.49
C LYS A 93 0.38 -12.06 -0.87
N PHE A 94 1.14 -11.36 -1.70
CA PHE A 94 2.23 -10.49 -1.29
C PHE A 94 1.72 -9.26 -0.54
N GLN A 95 0.71 -8.57 -1.08
CA GLN A 95 0.16 -7.39 -0.41
C GLN A 95 -0.54 -7.75 0.90
N LYS A 96 -1.33 -8.84 0.94
CA LYS A 96 -1.94 -9.30 2.20
C LYS A 96 -0.88 -9.64 3.25
N GLN A 97 0.23 -10.24 2.87
CA GLN A 97 1.34 -10.48 3.79
C GLN A 97 1.95 -9.18 4.31
N LYS A 98 2.20 -8.18 3.46
CA LYS A 98 2.72 -6.87 3.89
C LYS A 98 1.79 -6.18 4.89
N VAL A 99 0.49 -6.15 4.58
CA VAL A 99 -0.52 -5.54 5.46
C VAL A 99 -0.59 -6.27 6.80
N LYS A 100 -0.56 -7.60 6.79
CA LYS A 100 -0.59 -8.41 8.01
C LYS A 100 0.66 -8.19 8.86
N ALA A 101 1.84 -8.29 8.27
CA ALA A 101 3.11 -8.21 8.99
C ALA A 101 3.48 -6.79 9.46
N SER A 102 2.94 -5.76 8.82
CA SER A 102 3.06 -4.38 9.34
C SER A 102 2.13 -4.10 10.52
N GLY A 103 1.07 -4.90 10.69
CA GLY A 103 0.06 -4.71 11.72
C GLY A 103 -0.89 -3.52 11.46
N ILE A 104 -0.81 -2.90 10.28
CA ILE A 104 -1.60 -1.69 9.98
C ILE A 104 -3.11 -1.98 9.92
N GLN A 105 -3.49 -3.22 9.60
CA GLN A 105 -4.89 -3.64 9.44
C GLN A 105 -5.80 -3.23 10.61
N ARG A 106 -5.26 -3.16 11.84
CA ARG A 106 -6.01 -2.73 13.04
C ARG A 106 -6.62 -1.32 12.96
N LEU A 107 -6.15 -0.46 12.05
CA LEU A 107 -6.71 0.88 11.84
C LEU A 107 -7.92 0.88 10.89
N PHE A 108 -8.02 -0.13 10.04
CA PHE A 108 -8.95 -0.18 8.93
C PHE A 108 -10.12 -1.09 9.24
N ASP A 109 -11.30 -0.71 8.76
CA ASP A 109 -12.51 -1.52 8.90
C ASP A 109 -12.57 -2.59 7.79
N GLN A 110 -11.93 -2.32 6.66
CA GLN A 110 -11.90 -3.19 5.50
C GLN A 110 -10.54 -3.15 4.79
N LEU A 111 -10.19 -4.25 4.12
CA LEU A 111 -9.03 -4.36 3.23
C LEU A 111 -9.50 -4.81 1.85
N THR A 112 -9.10 -4.07 0.82
CA THR A 112 -9.29 -4.46 -0.57
C THR A 112 -7.95 -4.45 -1.29
N VAL A 113 -7.63 -5.58 -1.93
CA VAL A 113 -6.47 -5.68 -2.83
C VAL A 113 -6.99 -5.81 -4.25
N VAL A 114 -6.58 -4.92 -5.14
CA VAL A 114 -6.99 -4.93 -6.55
C VAL A 114 -5.86 -5.44 -7.44
N GLN A 115 -6.25 -6.21 -8.47
CA GLN A 115 -5.38 -6.72 -9.53
C GLN A 115 -6.06 -6.43 -10.88
N GLY A 116 -5.35 -5.83 -11.84
CA GLY A 116 -5.86 -5.61 -13.21
C GLY A 116 -6.99 -4.58 -13.40
N SER A 117 -7.72 -4.19 -12.35
CA SER A 117 -8.82 -3.20 -12.39
C SER A 117 -8.48 -1.90 -11.67
N SER A 118 -9.24 -0.81 -11.88
CA SER A 118 -9.12 0.42 -11.09
C SER A 118 -9.46 0.17 -9.61
N LYS A 119 -9.07 1.11 -8.74
CA LYS A 119 -9.46 1.16 -7.32
C LYS A 119 -10.88 1.69 -7.11
N ASP A 120 -11.69 1.72 -8.16
CA ASP A 120 -13.11 2.07 -8.11
C ASP A 120 -13.90 0.93 -7.47
N ILE A 121 -13.78 0.83 -6.14
CA ILE A 121 -14.39 -0.22 -5.34
C ILE A 121 -15.73 0.28 -4.84
N ALA A 122 -16.74 -0.57 -4.94
CA ALA A 122 -18.06 -0.29 -4.40
C ALA A 122 -17.95 0.17 -2.95
N ASN A 123 -18.45 1.38 -2.69
CA ASN A 123 -18.57 2.06 -1.39
C ASN A 123 -17.39 2.94 -0.95
N ILE A 124 -16.39 3.28 -1.77
CA ILE A 124 -15.46 4.37 -1.41
C ILE A 124 -16.07 5.70 -1.83
N GLU A 125 -15.99 6.72 -0.97
CA GLU A 125 -16.49 8.09 -1.22
C GLU A 125 -15.35 9.11 -1.32
N TYR A 126 -14.15 8.75 -0.87
CA TYR A 126 -12.94 9.55 -0.99
C TYR A 126 -11.71 8.67 -1.13
N LEU A 127 -10.84 8.91 -2.11
CA LEU A 127 -9.60 8.14 -2.31
C LEU A 127 -8.35 8.96 -1.97
N VAL A 128 -7.45 8.36 -1.20
CA VAL A 128 -6.11 8.89 -0.90
C VAL A 128 -5.08 7.95 -1.51
N ASP A 129 -4.27 8.44 -2.43
CA ASP A 129 -3.31 7.63 -3.19
C ASP A 129 -2.06 8.44 -3.52
N ASP A 130 -0.88 7.81 -3.55
CA ASP A 130 0.34 8.52 -3.92
C ASP A 130 0.39 8.81 -5.43
N ARG A 131 -0.36 8.08 -6.25
CA ARG A 131 -0.36 8.21 -7.70
C ARG A 131 -1.54 9.01 -8.19
N LYS A 132 -1.23 10.10 -8.90
CA LYS A 132 -2.25 10.95 -9.56
C LYS A 132 -3.16 10.15 -10.49
N GLN A 133 -2.62 9.16 -11.19
CA GLN A 133 -3.37 8.32 -12.12
C GLN A 133 -4.45 7.48 -11.43
N GLU A 134 -4.23 7.03 -10.19
CA GLU A 134 -5.24 6.27 -9.44
C GLU A 134 -6.39 7.19 -9.01
N ILE A 135 -6.10 8.45 -8.67
CA ILE A 135 -7.12 9.47 -8.36
C ILE A 135 -7.93 9.84 -9.62
N GLU A 136 -7.28 9.99 -10.76
CA GLU A 136 -7.94 10.31 -12.03
C GLU A 136 -8.77 9.14 -12.60
N ALA A 137 -8.50 7.90 -12.16
CA ALA A 137 -9.15 6.69 -12.63
C ALA A 137 -10.43 6.31 -11.85
N VAL A 138 -10.82 7.11 -10.85
CA VAL A 138 -12.01 6.89 -10.04
C VAL A 138 -12.96 8.08 -10.13
N ASP A 139 -14.27 7.83 -10.05
CA ASP A 139 -15.32 8.86 -10.15
C ASP A 139 -15.63 9.54 -8.80
N VAL A 140 -14.73 9.41 -7.83
CA VAL A 140 -14.88 9.97 -6.48
C VAL A 140 -13.81 11.03 -6.21
N PRO A 141 -14.10 12.04 -5.38
CA PRO A 141 -13.08 13.00 -5.00
C PRO A 141 -11.89 12.30 -4.33
N GLY A 142 -10.69 12.84 -4.51
CA GLY A 142 -9.49 12.26 -3.91
C GLY A 142 -8.42 13.26 -3.52
N MET A 143 -7.33 12.74 -2.96
CA MET A 143 -6.10 13.45 -2.61
C MET A 143 -4.92 12.67 -3.17
N VAL A 144 -4.12 13.34 -3.99
CA VAL A 144 -2.77 12.85 -4.28
C VAL A 144 -1.94 13.08 -3.02
N PHE A 145 -1.41 12.01 -2.44
CA PHE A 145 -0.73 12.04 -1.15
C PHE A 145 0.75 11.72 -1.33
N LYS A 146 1.58 12.78 -1.29
CA LYS A 146 3.02 12.68 -1.44
C LYS A 146 3.67 12.79 -0.08
N ARG A 147 4.36 11.75 0.40
CA ARG A 147 4.92 11.72 1.76
C ARG A 147 6.01 12.77 2.01
N GLU A 148 6.62 13.26 0.95
CA GLU A 148 7.53 14.40 0.94
C GLU A 148 6.84 15.75 1.18
N GLU A 149 5.52 15.84 0.93
CA GLU A 149 4.71 17.07 0.99
C GLU A 149 3.57 16.98 2.01
N ASN A 150 3.16 15.78 2.40
CA ASN A 150 1.94 15.51 3.15
C ASN A 150 2.18 14.54 4.32
N THR A 151 1.45 14.81 5.39
CA THR A 151 1.32 14.03 6.61
C THR A 151 -0.13 13.59 6.79
N ILE A 152 -0.37 12.64 7.69
CA ILE A 152 -1.73 12.22 8.02
C ILE A 152 -2.55 13.37 8.62
N SER A 153 -1.89 14.34 9.26
CA SER A 153 -2.57 15.56 9.73
C SER A 153 -3.15 16.38 8.58
N ASP A 154 -2.43 16.52 7.47
CA ASP A 154 -2.94 17.24 6.28
C ASP A 154 -4.17 16.53 5.69
N LEU A 155 -4.19 15.20 5.70
CA LEU A 155 -5.37 14.42 5.31
C LEU A 155 -6.56 14.71 6.26
N ILE A 156 -6.32 14.70 7.57
CA ILE A 156 -7.38 14.95 8.55
C ILE A 156 -7.97 16.34 8.37
N GLU A 157 -7.14 17.37 8.23
CA GLU A 157 -7.58 18.75 7.96
C GLU A 157 -8.40 18.82 6.67
N ARG A 158 -7.92 18.18 5.61
CA ARG A 158 -8.60 18.14 4.31
C ARG A 158 -9.98 17.47 4.35
N ILE A 159 -10.16 16.48 5.23
CA ILE A 159 -11.43 15.78 5.43
C ILE A 159 -12.36 16.57 6.36
N GLY A 160 -11.82 17.18 7.42
CA GLY A 160 -12.60 17.97 8.38
C GLY A 160 -13.17 19.28 7.81
N ASP A 161 -12.55 19.82 6.76
CA ASP A 161 -13.06 20.98 6.01
C ASP A 161 -14.23 20.66 5.05
N LYS A 162 -14.65 19.38 4.94
CA LYS A 162 -15.72 18.92 4.05
C LYS A 162 -16.96 18.45 4.80
#